data_AF-A0A2S6ZJ67-F1
#
_entry.id   AF-A0A2S6ZJ67-F1
#
_cell.length_a   1.000
_cell.length_b   1.000
_cell.length_c   1.000
_cell.angle_alpha   90.00
_cell.angle_beta   90.00
_cell.angle_gamma   90.00
#
_symmetry.space_group_name_H-M   'P 1'
#
loop_
_entity.id
_entity.type
_entity.pdbx_description
1 polymer ?
#
loop_
_entity_poly.entity_id
_entity_poly.type
_entity_poly.pdbx_seq_one_letter_code
_entity_poly.pdbx_strand_id
1 'polypeptide(L)'
;MKLFGDLRALPAELQLIPGQLSDPIALQGNDTYRVRITPTDMVSRFGPIYSLVLSDAKGTALEQMNIGSDTTAVFPRFGVQAYVLSIEQAM
;
A
#
# COMPACT_ATOMS: atom_id res chain seq x y z
N MET A 1 -5.75 4.30 -2.46
CA MET A 1 -5.22 3.59 -1.27
C MET A 1 -5.18 4.55 -0.08
N LYS A 2 -5.37 4.06 1.14
CA LYS A 2 -5.17 4.83 2.38
C LYS A 2 -4.05 4.22 3.20
N LEU A 3 -3.13 5.04 3.72
CA LEU A 3 -1.97 4.59 4.50
C LEU A 3 -2.01 5.24 5.89
N PHE A 4 -1.80 4.44 6.93
CA PHE A 4 -1.88 4.84 8.33
C PHE A 4 -0.56 4.49 9.03
N GLY A 5 0.00 5.44 9.79
CA GLY A 5 1.08 5.16 10.76
C GLY A 5 0.59 5.04 12.21
N ASP A 6 -0.55 5.65 12.49
CA ASP A 6 -1.35 5.50 13.71
C ASP A 6 -2.83 5.42 13.28
N LEU A 7 -3.57 4.43 13.77
CA LEU A 7 -4.99 4.26 13.47
C LEU A 7 -5.88 5.38 14.01
N ARG A 8 -5.36 6.20 14.93
CA ARG A 8 -6.05 7.38 15.47
C ARG A 8 -5.78 8.64 14.65
N ALA A 9 -4.77 8.62 13.79
CA ALA A 9 -4.42 9.74 12.93
C ALA A 9 -5.20 9.70 11.61
N LEU A 10 -5.26 10.85 10.92
CA LEU A 10 -5.82 10.90 9.58
C LEU A 10 -4.94 10.10 8.61
N PRO A 11 -5.53 9.28 7.72
CA PRO A 11 -4.75 8.55 6.73
C PRO A 11 -4.14 9.48 5.69
N ALA A 12 -2.98 9.09 5.16
CA ALA A 12 -2.51 9.59 3.88
C ALA A 12 -3.29 8.90 2.75
N GLU A 13 -4.02 9.67 1.95
CA GLU A 13 -4.71 9.16 0.77
C GLU A 13 -3.81 9.22 -0.45
N LEU A 14 -3.74 8.11 -1.18
CA LEU A 14 -2.78 7.90 -2.26
C LEU A 14 -3.49 7.38 -3.50
N GLN A 15 -3.27 8.07 -4.61
CA GLN A 15 -3.51 7.54 -5.93
C GLN A 15 -2.21 6.89 -6.41
N LEU A 16 -2.26 5.59 -6.69
CA LEU A 16 -1.09 4.83 -7.11
C LEU A 16 -1.25 4.43 -8.56
N ILE A 17 -0.15 4.55 -9.31
CA ILE A 17 -0.03 3.94 -10.64
C ILE A 17 0.49 2.51 -10.43
N PRO A 18 -0.21 1.47 -10.91
CA PRO A 18 0.23 0.09 -10.79
C PRO A 18 1.68 -0.11 -11.27
N GLY A 19 2.50 -0.76 -10.44
CA GLY A 19 3.92 -1.03 -10.71
C GLY A 19 4.86 0.15 -10.46
N GLN A 20 4.35 1.35 -10.14
CA GLN A 20 5.18 2.51 -9.79
C GLN A 20 5.24 2.75 -8.29
N LEU A 21 6.38 3.25 -7.84
CA LEU A 21 6.58 3.65 -6.45
C LEU A 21 5.97 5.04 -6.24
N SER A 22 5.20 5.21 -5.17
CA SER A 22 4.61 6.49 -4.78
C SER A 22 5.66 7.57 -4.52
N ASP A 23 5.22 8.82 -4.41
CA ASP A 23 6.01 9.85 -3.74
C ASP A 23 6.23 9.50 -2.24
N PRO A 24 7.26 10.07 -1.59
CA PRO A 24 7.47 9.92 -0.14
C PRO A 24 6.29 10.45 0.68
N ILE A 25 5.89 9.67 1.69
CA ILE A 25 4.72 9.93 2.54
C ILE A 25 5.16 9.93 3.98
N ALA A 26 5.09 11.09 4.63
CA ALA A 26 5.29 11.20 6.06
C ALA A 26 4.01 10.78 6.78
N LEU A 27 4.07 9.71 7.56
CA LEU A 27 2.94 9.24 8.35
C LEU A 27 3.05 9.81 9.78
N GLN A 28 1.98 10.43 10.28
CA GLN A 28 2.00 10.97 11.65
C GLN A 28 2.32 9.87 12.66
N GLY A 29 3.24 10.18 13.60
CA GLY A 29 3.70 9.24 14.62
C GLY A 29 4.67 8.17 14.09
N ASN A 30 5.13 8.29 12.85
CA ASN A 30 5.92 7.27 12.18
C ASN A 30 6.93 7.90 11.19
N ASP A 31 7.70 7.05 10.50
CA ASP A 31 8.69 7.47 9.50
C ASP A 31 8.06 7.89 8.16
N THR A 32 8.92 8.30 7.23
CA THR A 32 8.56 8.55 5.83
C THR A 32 8.70 7.27 5.02
N TYR A 33 7.62 6.89 4.34
CA TYR A 33 7.55 5.67 3.55
C TYR A 33 7.17 5.93 2.11
N ARG A 34 7.41 4.94 1.27
CA ARG A 34 6.93 4.86 -0.10
C ARG A 34 6.24 3.51 -0.30
N VAL A 35 5.31 3.47 -1.22
CA VAL A 35 4.49 2.28 -1.46
C VAL A 35 4.35 2.01 -2.94
N ARG A 36 4.36 0.73 -3.31
CA ARG A 36 4.13 0.28 -4.68
C ARG A 36 3.15 -0.87 -4.66
N ILE A 37 2.15 -0.81 -5.52
CA ILE A 37 1.19 -1.89 -5.71
C ILE A 37 1.29 -2.42 -7.14
N THR A 38 1.44 -3.73 -7.31
CA THR A 38 1.62 -4.36 -8.62
C THR A 38 0.60 -5.48 -8.80
N PRO A 39 -0.20 -5.50 -9.88
CA PRO A 39 -1.08 -6.61 -10.19
C PRO A 39 -0.30 -7.93 -10.29
N THR A 40 -0.80 -8.99 -9.65
CA THR A 40 -0.18 -10.33 -9.74
C THR A 40 -1.13 -11.35 -10.36
N ASP A 41 -2.40 -11.33 -9.96
CA ASP A 41 -3.44 -12.19 -10.54
C ASP A 41 -4.76 -11.42 -10.56
N MET A 42 -5.20 -11.03 -11.77
CA MET A 42 -6.42 -10.25 -11.97
C MET A 42 -7.65 -11.11 -12.27
N VAL A 43 -7.49 -12.44 -12.40
CA VAL A 43 -8.57 -13.38 -12.77
C VAL A 43 -8.83 -14.42 -11.68
N SER A 44 -8.20 -14.28 -10.52
CA SER A 44 -8.42 -15.13 -9.36
C SER A 44 -9.90 -15.19 -8.97
N ARG A 45 -10.36 -16.37 -8.58
CA ARG A 45 -11.72 -16.58 -8.03
C ARG A 45 -11.98 -15.79 -6.74
N PHE A 46 -10.92 -15.27 -6.12
CA PHE A 46 -10.97 -14.46 -4.90
C PHE A 46 -10.99 -12.94 -5.21
N GLY A 47 -11.08 -12.57 -6.49
CA GLY A 47 -10.94 -11.19 -6.95
C GLY A 47 -9.48 -10.82 -7.23
N PRO A 48 -9.21 -9.60 -7.72
CA PRO A 48 -7.87 -9.13 -8.04
C PRO A 48 -6.90 -9.22 -6.85
N ILE A 49 -5.75 -9.82 -7.09
CA ILE A 49 -4.63 -9.93 -6.16
C ILE A 49 -3.49 -9.04 -6.65
N TYR A 50 -2.90 -8.31 -5.70
CA TYR A 50 -1.77 -7.43 -5.92
C TYR A 50 -0.62 -7.79 -4.97
N SER A 51 0.60 -7.50 -5.41
CA SER A 51 1.78 -7.40 -4.54
C SER A 51 1.91 -5.96 -4.06
N LEU A 52 1.86 -5.76 -2.74
CA LEU A 52 2.07 -4.50 -2.08
C LEU A 52 3.46 -4.49 -1.43
N VAL A 53 4.27 -3.49 -1.78
CA VAL A 53 5.61 -3.28 -1.24
C VAL A 53 5.61 -1.99 -0.42
N LEU A 54 6.06 -2.09 0.83
CA LEU A 54 6.44 -0.94 1.66
C LEU A 54 7.94 -0.72 1.49
N SER A 55 8.32 0.50 1.19
CA SER A 55 9.71 0.94 1.04
C SER A 55 10.00 2.12 1.96
N ASP A 56 11.28 2.32 2.28
CA ASP A 56 11.74 3.54 2.95
C ASP A 56 11.62 4.78 2.04
N ALA A 57 11.97 5.96 2.57
CA ALA A 57 11.96 7.22 1.84
C ALA A 57 12.85 7.22 0.57
N LYS A 58 13.89 6.38 0.53
CA LYS A 58 14.80 6.25 -0.62
C LYS A 58 14.29 5.25 -1.67
N GLY A 59 13.26 4.49 -1.33
CA GLY A 59 12.66 3.47 -2.19
C GLY A 59 13.22 2.06 -1.98
N THR A 60 14.08 1.86 -0.98
CA THR A 60 14.54 0.52 -0.62
C THR A 60 13.39 -0.26 -0.01
N ALA A 61 13.10 -1.44 -0.58
CA ALA A 61 12.03 -2.30 -0.09
C ALA A 61 12.33 -2.75 1.35
N LEU A 62 11.35 -2.55 2.23
CA LEU A 62 11.40 -2.96 3.63
C LEU A 62 10.62 -4.25 3.84
N GLU A 63 9.43 -4.36 3.26
CA GLU A 63 8.54 -5.51 3.39
C GLU A 63 7.60 -5.60 2.18
N GLN A 64 7.17 -6.82 1.85
CA GLN A 64 6.26 -7.12 0.74
C GLN A 64 5.22 -8.15 1.18
N MET A 65 3.98 -7.98 0.72
CA MET A 65 2.91 -8.95 0.89
C MET A 65 1.94 -8.97 -0.29
N ASN A 66 1.22 -10.09 -0.44
CA ASN A 66 0.10 -10.16 -1.36
C ASN A 66 -1.17 -9.68 -0.66
N ILE A 67 -2.00 -8.92 -1.38
CA ILE A 67 -3.22 -8.32 -0.85
C ILE A 67 -4.32 -8.31 -1.91
N GLY A 68 -5.57 -8.50 -1.48
CA GLY A 68 -6.75 -8.38 -2.34
C GLY A 68 -7.29 -6.95 -2.40
N SER A 69 -8.20 -6.69 -3.32
CA SER A 69 -8.99 -5.44 -3.29
C SER A 69 -9.81 -5.33 -2.00
N ASP A 70 -9.99 -4.10 -1.53
CA ASP A 70 -10.81 -3.74 -0.37
C ASP A 70 -10.40 -4.44 0.95
N THR A 71 -9.12 -4.78 1.05
CA THR A 71 -8.53 -5.39 2.25
C THR A 71 -7.43 -4.52 2.86
N THR A 72 -7.06 -4.85 4.10
CA THR A 72 -6.01 -4.16 4.86
C THR A 72 -4.76 -5.01 4.97
N ALA A 73 -3.62 -4.41 4.63
CA ALA A 73 -2.28 -4.91 4.92
C ALA A 73 -1.77 -4.27 6.20
N VAL A 74 -1.11 -5.06 7.06
CA VAL A 74 -0.46 -4.57 8.28
C VAL A 74 1.01 -4.91 8.20
N PHE A 75 1.86 -3.89 8.36
CA PHE A 75 3.32 -3.98 8.44
C PHE A 75 3.73 -3.73 9.90
N PRO A 76 3.59 -4.72 10.80
CA PRO A 76 3.63 -4.51 12.25
C PRO A 76 5.00 -4.01 12.74
N ARG A 77 6.10 -4.44 12.08
CA ARG A 77 7.46 -3.99 12.40
C ARG A 77 7.63 -2.47 12.23
N PHE A 78 6.84 -1.88 11.35
CA PHE A 78 6.88 -0.47 11.02
C PHE A 78 5.66 0.28 11.56
N GLY A 79 4.71 -0.39 12.23
CA GLY A 79 3.47 0.24 12.67
C GLY A 79 2.63 0.82 11.51
N VAL A 80 2.82 0.35 10.28
CA VAL A 80 2.12 0.88 9.10
C VAL A 80 0.94 -0.03 8.75
N GLN A 81 -0.19 0.56 8.41
CA GLN A 81 -1.34 -0.14 7.85
C GLN A 81 -1.73 0.48 6.51
N ALA A 82 -1.98 -0.36 5.52
CA ALA A 82 -2.38 0.06 4.18
C ALA A 82 -3.74 -0.53 3.84
N TYR A 83 -4.72 0.33 3.59
CA TYR A 83 -6.02 -0.07 3.07
C TYR A 83 -6.06 0.12 1.56
N VAL A 84 -6.09 -0.99 0.84
CA VAL A 84 -6.14 -1.01 -0.62
C VAL A 84 -7.60 -0.92 -1.03
N LEU A 85 -8.04 0.30 -1.37
CA LEU A 85 -9.27 0.49 -2.13
C LEU A 85 -9.12 -0.20 -3.48
N SER A 86 -10.18 -0.85 -3.96
CA SER A 86 -10.32 -1.32 -5.34
C SER A 86 -9.57 -0.39 -6.30
N ILE A 87 -8.57 -0.94 -7.00
CA ILE A 87 -7.95 -0.25 -8.12
C ILE A 87 -8.94 -0.47 -9.26
N GLU A 88 -9.85 0.49 -9.45
CA GLU A 88 -10.68 0.51 -10.65
C GLU A 88 -9.75 0.38 -11.84
N GLN A 89 -9.91 -0.69 -12.61
CA GLN A 89 -9.23 -0.83 -13.88
C GLN A 89 -9.74 0.34 -14.73
N ALA A 90 -8.90 1.35 -14.94
CA ALA A 90 -9.11 2.27 -16.05
C ALA A 90 -9.07 1.40 -17.31
N MET A 91 -10.26 1.05 -17.82
CA MET A 91 -10.45 0.36 -19.08
C MET A 91 -10.03 1.25 -20.24
#